data_AF-A0A528A525-F1
#
_entry.id   AF-A0A528A525-F1
#
_cell.length_a   1.000
_cell.length_b   1.000
_cell.length_c   1.000
_cell.angle_alpha   90.00
_cell.angle_beta   90.00
_cell.angle_gamma   90.00
#
_symmetry.space_group_name_H-M   'P 1'
#
loop_
_entity.id
_entity.type
_entity.pdbx_description
1 polymer ?
#
loop_
_entity_poly.entity_id
_entity_poly.type
_entity_poly.pdbx_seq_one_letter_code
_entity_poly.pdbx_strand_id
1 'polypeptide(L)'
;DAGLAVRKKAELARAILEAFGAFVRRDVNIPADGGGAEDGDPPPVAGDVPDVPLLRELIATYRSVTPVVQGLATDVVERLKGITLAQWIEESGWAGSQLAVQHFNFAGMKGISEVDRILREAPATKVEYRAHDGVDTYLKFAGIRDFVTGYFLFLERSPYRGWKEMAMRSPHDFIRFIGRTWAQRDGYASRVINIEQRLVAAGVVRSDGGLTKPGEEDGPALLITGALSSERIADEGATAEFLELAAALEAAPRLAPVFPVVVAQCGLESDWGRSDLARVHANFAGIPWTEMLAEVAAPVPHPTDPTRGKFCRFLSPTSFVRAFLRRLDNDPTFAGWIDNIDDGARFAAFLGRTWRPNDPTYADKIAGILARIGSDDGGRDPIIENDDDDTHGGDGSTTLTGLVLQIKRVRAEKRRGMKERTVSTYRVFHDRRPVAGLSGMICEARGPGDNSATGLR
;
A
#
# COMPACT_ATOMS: atom_id res chain seq x y z
N ASP A 1 26.01 42.60 -9.74
CA ASP A 1 27.30 41.92 -9.95
C ASP A 1 28.48 42.63 -9.29
N ALA A 2 28.87 43.85 -9.68
CA ALA A 2 30.03 44.53 -9.09
C ALA A 2 29.91 44.83 -7.56
N GLY A 3 28.70 45.01 -7.03
CA GLY A 3 28.46 45.23 -5.59
C GLY A 3 28.39 43.97 -4.73
N LEU A 4 28.36 42.77 -5.34
CA LEU A 4 28.19 41.49 -4.64
C LEU A 4 29.46 40.62 -4.65
N ALA A 5 30.54 41.08 -5.28
CA ALA A 5 31.84 40.39 -5.38
C ALA A 5 31.79 38.92 -5.85
N VAL A 6 30.73 38.51 -6.56
CA VAL A 6 30.55 37.15 -7.08
C VAL A 6 31.42 36.96 -8.34
N ARG A 7 32.37 36.02 -8.31
CA ARG A 7 33.35 35.81 -9.41
C ARG A 7 32.95 34.70 -10.38
N LYS A 8 31.98 33.84 -10.03
CA LYS A 8 31.49 32.74 -10.88
C LYS A 8 29.96 32.61 -10.82
N LYS A 9 29.33 32.25 -11.94
CA LYS A 9 27.86 32.13 -12.07
C LYS A 9 27.24 31.10 -11.11
N ALA A 10 27.99 30.06 -10.74
CA ALA A 10 27.58 29.04 -9.77
C ALA A 10 27.46 29.56 -8.33
N GLU A 11 28.11 30.68 -8.01
CA GLU A 11 28.12 31.26 -6.65
C GLU A 11 26.96 32.26 -6.44
N LEU A 12 26.24 32.62 -7.51
CA LEU A 12 25.21 33.67 -7.47
C LEU A 12 23.96 33.26 -6.69
N ALA A 13 23.49 32.03 -6.86
CA ALA A 13 22.32 31.52 -6.16
C ALA A 13 22.55 31.48 -4.64
N ARG A 14 23.75 31.05 -4.23
CA ARG A 14 24.18 31.05 -2.83
C ARG A 14 24.24 32.48 -2.26
N ALA A 15 24.85 33.42 -2.98
CA ALA A 15 24.96 34.81 -2.53
C ALA A 15 23.59 35.51 -2.40
N ILE A 16 22.63 35.22 -3.27
CA ILE A 16 21.27 35.77 -3.19
C ILE A 16 20.52 35.21 -1.98
N LEU A 17 20.65 33.90 -1.72
CA LEU A 17 19.99 33.25 -0.59
C LEU A 17 20.58 33.66 0.76
N GLU A 18 21.90 33.86 0.84
CA GLU A 18 22.56 34.41 2.03
C GLU A 18 22.15 35.87 2.29
N ALA A 19 22.05 36.69 1.24
CA ALA A 19 21.56 38.07 1.35
C ALA A 19 20.09 38.14 1.78
N PHE A 20 19.25 37.23 1.27
CA PHE A 20 17.85 37.10 1.65
C PHE A 20 17.71 36.63 3.10
N GLY A 21 18.49 35.62 3.53
CA GLY A 21 18.54 35.16 4.92
C GLY A 21 18.92 36.27 5.90
N ALA A 22 19.92 37.08 5.52
CA ALA A 22 20.32 38.26 6.29
C ALA A 22 19.21 39.32 6.37
N PHE A 23 18.44 39.52 5.28
CA PHE A 23 17.30 40.43 5.24
C PHE A 23 16.13 39.95 6.12
N VAL A 24 15.82 38.65 6.11
CA VAL A 24 14.69 38.07 6.87
C VAL A 24 15.05 37.61 8.29
N ARG A 25 16.32 37.73 8.70
CA ARG A 25 16.87 37.31 10.01
C ARG A 25 16.51 35.87 10.39
N ARG A 26 16.56 34.96 9.43
CA ARG A 26 16.37 33.51 9.63
C ARG A 26 17.40 32.74 8.82
N ASP A 27 17.91 31.65 9.40
CA ASP A 27 18.78 30.72 8.68
C ASP A 27 17.96 30.01 7.61
N VAL A 28 18.31 30.25 6.34
CA VAL A 28 17.73 29.59 5.18
C VAL A 28 18.57 28.34 4.92
N ASN A 29 17.92 27.17 4.91
CA ASN A 29 18.61 25.90 4.69
C ASN A 29 19.08 25.82 3.22
N ILE A 30 20.39 25.71 2.99
CA ILE A 30 21.01 25.69 1.66
C ILE A 30 21.18 24.23 1.22
N PRO A 31 20.45 23.73 0.20
CA PRO A 31 20.70 22.41 -0.36
C PRO A 31 22.09 22.39 -1.01
N ALA A 32 22.86 21.32 -0.78
CA ALA A 32 24.16 21.15 -1.40
C ALA A 32 24.05 21.05 -2.93
N ASP A 33 24.97 21.71 -3.63
CA ASP A 33 25.00 21.90 -5.08
C ASP A 33 24.66 20.63 -5.89
N GLY A 34 23.52 20.67 -6.57
CA GLY A 34 23.14 19.75 -7.63
C GLY A 34 22.82 20.55 -8.90
N GLY A 35 23.77 20.56 -9.83
CA GLY A 35 23.67 21.33 -11.06
C GLY A 35 22.59 20.82 -12.02
N GLY A 36 21.91 21.79 -12.64
CA GLY A 36 21.54 21.78 -14.06
C GLY A 36 20.33 20.94 -14.49
N ALA A 37 19.15 21.57 -14.45
CA ALA A 37 18.22 21.56 -15.58
C ALA A 37 17.35 22.83 -15.52
N GLU A 38 17.45 23.66 -16.57
CA GLU A 38 16.59 24.83 -16.80
C GLU A 38 15.19 24.39 -17.26
N ASP A 39 14.21 25.21 -16.86
CA ASP A 39 12.86 25.44 -17.39
C ASP A 39 11.93 24.25 -17.69
N GLY A 40 10.98 24.04 -16.77
CA GLY A 40 9.77 23.27 -17.04
C GLY A 40 8.90 23.15 -15.79
N ASP A 41 7.94 24.07 -15.65
CA ASP A 41 6.79 24.06 -14.74
C ASP A 41 7.04 23.82 -13.23
N PRO A 42 6.14 24.30 -12.34
CA PRO A 42 6.22 23.96 -10.92
C PRO A 42 6.23 22.43 -10.73
N PRO A 43 6.90 21.91 -9.68
CA PRO A 43 6.92 20.47 -9.42
C PRO A 43 5.48 19.95 -9.31
N PRO A 44 5.13 18.86 -10.02
CA PRO A 44 3.78 18.34 -9.99
C PRO A 44 3.44 17.92 -8.56
N VAL A 45 2.24 18.30 -8.14
CA VAL A 45 1.62 17.86 -6.89
C VAL A 45 1.66 16.33 -6.85
N ALA A 46 1.94 15.77 -5.68
CA ALA A 46 1.94 14.32 -5.46
C ALA A 46 0.62 13.72 -5.97
N GLY A 47 0.68 12.95 -7.07
CA GLY A 47 -0.48 12.29 -7.70
C GLY A 47 -0.55 12.36 -9.23
N ASP A 48 0.08 13.36 -9.88
CA ASP A 48 -0.13 13.53 -11.32
C ASP A 48 0.76 12.62 -12.19
N VAL A 49 0.11 11.71 -12.91
CA VAL A 49 0.66 11.01 -14.09
C VAL A 49 0.37 11.91 -15.31
N PRO A 50 1.40 12.39 -16.03
CA PRO A 50 1.21 13.24 -17.19
C PRO A 50 0.32 12.59 -18.25
N ASP A 51 -0.61 13.35 -18.82
CA ASP A 51 -1.47 12.88 -19.91
C ASP A 51 -0.73 12.87 -21.25
N VAL A 52 0.14 11.87 -21.44
CA VAL A 52 0.88 11.65 -22.69
C VAL A 52 0.20 10.55 -23.49
N PRO A 53 -0.23 10.79 -24.76
CA PRO A 53 -0.95 9.79 -25.56
C PRO A 53 -0.22 8.45 -25.67
N LEU A 54 1.09 8.48 -25.92
CA LEU A 54 1.91 7.28 -26.02
C LEU A 54 2.06 6.55 -24.67
N LEU A 55 2.08 7.28 -23.55
CA LEU A 55 2.08 6.68 -22.22
C LEU A 55 0.76 5.96 -21.93
N ARG A 56 -0.39 6.57 -22.31
CA ARG A 56 -1.70 5.89 -22.21
C ARG A 56 -1.73 4.60 -23.02
N GLU A 57 -1.20 4.62 -24.23
CA GLU A 57 -1.11 3.44 -25.10
C GLU A 57 -0.21 2.35 -24.49
N LEU A 58 0.93 2.75 -23.90
CA LEU A 58 1.84 1.86 -23.19
C LEU A 58 1.16 1.17 -22.01
N ILE A 59 0.53 1.95 -21.14
CA ILE A 59 -0.20 1.44 -19.97
C ILE A 59 -1.32 0.49 -20.41
N ALA A 60 -2.16 0.90 -21.36
CA ALA A 60 -3.26 0.09 -21.87
C ALA A 60 -2.78 -1.23 -22.49
N THR A 61 -1.72 -1.18 -23.30
CA THR A 61 -1.14 -2.37 -23.91
C THR A 61 -0.56 -3.29 -22.85
N TYR A 62 0.20 -2.77 -21.88
CA TYR A 62 0.87 -3.59 -20.88
C TYR A 62 -0.09 -4.21 -19.87
N ARG A 63 -1.24 -3.57 -19.61
CA ARG A 63 -2.37 -4.21 -18.90
C ARG A 63 -2.86 -5.46 -19.62
N SER A 64 -2.97 -5.41 -20.95
CA SER A 64 -3.51 -6.50 -21.78
C SER A 64 -2.53 -7.64 -22.06
N VAL A 65 -1.24 -7.47 -21.75
CA VAL A 65 -0.18 -8.43 -22.06
C VAL A 65 0.44 -8.98 -20.80
N THR A 66 0.50 -10.30 -20.70
CA THR A 66 1.33 -10.99 -19.71
C THR A 66 2.49 -11.67 -20.43
N PRO A 67 3.71 -11.12 -20.37
CA PRO A 67 4.86 -11.72 -21.02
C PRO A 67 5.13 -13.11 -20.46
N VAL A 68 5.47 -14.07 -21.33
CA VAL A 68 5.92 -15.39 -20.91
C VAL A 68 7.43 -15.32 -20.66
N VAL A 69 7.82 -15.38 -19.39
CA VAL A 69 9.24 -15.42 -19.00
C VAL A 69 9.58 -16.83 -18.54
N GLN A 70 10.47 -17.49 -19.28
CA GLN A 70 10.89 -18.85 -18.93
C GLN A 70 11.53 -18.90 -17.54
N GLY A 71 11.00 -19.77 -16.68
CA GLY A 71 11.51 -19.95 -15.31
C GLY A 71 10.90 -19.03 -14.26
N LEU A 72 9.92 -18.18 -14.63
CA LEU A 72 9.11 -17.43 -13.67
C LEU A 72 7.64 -17.84 -13.78
N ALA A 73 6.97 -17.92 -12.63
CA ALA A 73 5.52 -18.11 -12.59
C ALA A 73 4.80 -16.84 -13.05
N THR A 74 3.61 -16.99 -13.63
CA THR A 74 2.82 -15.89 -14.21
C THR A 74 2.51 -14.80 -13.17
N ASP A 75 2.23 -15.18 -11.93
CA ASP A 75 1.98 -14.23 -10.84
C ASP A 75 3.22 -13.39 -10.50
N VAL A 76 4.42 -13.95 -10.58
CA VAL A 76 5.67 -13.20 -10.40
C VAL A 76 5.82 -12.16 -11.51
N VAL A 77 5.54 -12.54 -12.76
CA VAL A 77 5.64 -11.62 -13.90
C VAL A 77 4.58 -10.50 -13.81
N GLU A 78 3.37 -10.80 -13.36
CA GLU A 78 2.33 -9.79 -13.13
C GLU A 78 2.76 -8.76 -12.06
N ARG A 79 3.34 -9.22 -10.95
CA ARG A 79 3.85 -8.33 -9.89
C ARG A 79 5.00 -7.42 -10.33
N LEU A 80 5.71 -7.76 -11.42
CA LEU A 80 6.79 -6.92 -11.94
C LEU A 80 6.29 -5.74 -12.78
N LYS A 81 5.02 -5.74 -13.23
CA LYS A 81 4.55 -4.75 -14.21
C LYS A 81 4.66 -3.31 -13.71
N GLY A 82 4.37 -3.06 -12.43
CA GLY A 82 4.48 -1.74 -11.81
C GLY A 82 5.91 -1.19 -11.89
N ILE A 83 6.88 -1.95 -11.39
CA ILE A 83 8.27 -1.49 -11.33
C ILE A 83 8.93 -1.43 -12.71
N THR A 84 8.60 -2.32 -13.66
CA THR A 84 9.14 -2.26 -15.03
C THR A 84 8.52 -1.09 -15.80
N LEU A 85 7.23 -0.82 -15.65
CA LEU A 85 6.59 0.37 -16.22
C LEU A 85 7.24 1.65 -15.67
N ALA A 86 7.46 1.71 -14.35
CA ALA A 86 8.15 2.84 -13.72
C ALA A 86 9.58 3.02 -14.26
N GLN A 87 10.29 1.92 -14.51
CA GLN A 87 11.61 1.96 -15.14
C GLN A 87 11.52 2.56 -16.54
N TRP A 88 10.58 2.11 -17.35
CA TRP A 88 10.39 2.61 -18.71
C TRP A 88 10.02 4.09 -18.72
N ILE A 89 9.26 4.55 -17.73
CA ILE A 89 8.93 5.98 -17.56
C ILE A 89 10.18 6.80 -17.20
N GLU A 90 11.03 6.33 -16.28
CA GLU A 90 12.30 6.98 -15.95
C GLU A 90 13.19 7.12 -17.21
N GLU A 91 13.36 6.03 -17.96
CA GLU A 91 14.24 5.98 -19.14
C GLU A 91 13.72 6.81 -20.33
N SER A 92 12.40 6.87 -20.49
CA SER A 92 11.77 7.58 -21.60
C SER A 92 11.31 8.99 -21.27
N GLY A 93 11.43 9.42 -20.01
CA GLY A 93 10.83 10.67 -19.54
C GLY A 93 9.32 10.69 -19.80
N TRP A 94 8.58 9.77 -19.19
CA TRP A 94 7.12 9.64 -19.35
C TRP A 94 6.68 9.37 -20.80
N ALA A 95 7.39 8.48 -21.49
CA ALA A 95 7.20 8.17 -22.91
C ALA A 95 7.48 9.34 -23.88
N GLY A 96 8.12 10.41 -23.43
CA GLY A 96 8.41 11.60 -24.25
C GLY A 96 9.69 11.53 -25.09
N SER A 97 10.60 10.59 -24.82
CA SER A 97 11.87 10.51 -25.53
C SER A 97 11.68 10.17 -27.02
N GLN A 98 12.54 10.70 -27.90
CA GLN A 98 12.43 10.37 -29.33
C GLN A 98 12.62 8.87 -29.61
N LEU A 99 13.41 8.17 -28.78
CA LEU A 99 13.52 6.71 -28.84
C LEU A 99 12.18 6.01 -28.54
N ALA A 100 11.43 6.48 -27.55
CA ALA A 100 10.08 5.98 -27.29
C ALA A 100 9.12 6.31 -28.44
N VAL A 101 9.08 7.59 -28.84
CA VAL A 101 8.13 8.11 -29.85
C VAL A 101 8.35 7.51 -31.23
N GLN A 102 9.59 7.41 -31.70
CA GLN A 102 9.89 7.00 -33.08
C GLN A 102 10.16 5.50 -33.21
N HIS A 103 10.56 4.85 -32.12
CA HIS A 103 11.11 3.49 -32.16
C HIS A 103 10.47 2.52 -31.15
N PHE A 104 9.46 2.97 -30.39
CA PHE A 104 8.82 2.20 -29.33
C PHE A 104 9.83 1.61 -28.34
N ASN A 105 10.96 2.29 -28.12
CA ASN A 105 12.01 1.83 -27.23
C ASN A 105 12.02 2.67 -25.95
N PHE A 106 11.13 2.33 -25.03
CA PHE A 106 10.92 3.09 -23.80
C PHE A 106 12.05 2.90 -22.77
N ALA A 107 12.85 1.84 -22.90
CA ALA A 107 13.92 1.52 -21.95
C ALA A 107 15.33 1.90 -22.47
N GLY A 108 15.45 2.48 -23.68
CA GLY A 108 16.75 2.80 -24.26
C GLY A 108 17.61 1.56 -24.59
N MET A 109 16.98 0.43 -24.94
CA MET A 109 17.70 -0.81 -25.24
C MET A 109 18.62 -0.66 -26.44
N LYS A 110 19.93 -0.82 -26.22
CA LYS A 110 20.94 -0.74 -27.28
C LYS A 110 20.96 -2.00 -28.15
N GLY A 111 21.20 -1.83 -29.45
CA GLY A 111 21.34 -2.89 -30.46
C GLY A 111 22.72 -3.57 -30.48
N ILE A 112 23.31 -3.79 -29.31
CA ILE A 112 24.66 -4.37 -29.14
C ILE A 112 24.71 -5.89 -29.42
N SER A 113 25.84 -6.55 -29.16
CA SER A 113 25.94 -8.02 -29.21
C SER A 113 24.95 -8.68 -28.24
N GLU A 114 24.53 -9.91 -28.53
CA GLU A 114 23.52 -10.69 -27.77
C GLU A 114 22.05 -10.21 -27.89
N VAL A 115 21.66 -9.53 -28.98
CA VAL A 115 20.25 -9.16 -29.24
C VAL A 115 19.58 -9.98 -30.34
N ASP A 116 20.28 -10.93 -30.98
CA ASP A 116 19.75 -11.69 -32.13
C ASP A 116 18.46 -12.44 -31.82
N ARG A 117 18.30 -12.91 -30.58
CA ARG A 117 17.07 -13.54 -30.11
C ARG A 117 15.90 -12.56 -30.13
N ILE A 118 16.13 -11.33 -29.70
CA ILE A 118 15.13 -10.25 -29.71
C ILE A 118 14.72 -9.95 -31.15
N LEU A 119 15.69 -9.79 -32.06
CA LEU A 119 15.40 -9.51 -33.48
C LEU A 119 14.52 -10.58 -34.14
N ARG A 120 14.59 -11.84 -33.66
CA ARG A 120 13.76 -12.95 -34.16
C ARG A 120 12.41 -13.09 -33.45
N GLU A 121 12.39 -12.97 -32.13
CA GLU A 121 11.22 -13.33 -31.29
C GLU A 121 10.33 -12.12 -30.95
N ALA A 122 10.87 -10.90 -31.00
CA ALA A 122 10.16 -9.67 -30.71
C ALA A 122 10.46 -8.67 -31.84
N PRO A 123 9.75 -8.74 -32.98
CA PRO A 123 10.15 -8.22 -34.30
C PRO A 123 10.71 -6.79 -34.22
N ALA A 124 12.02 -6.74 -34.03
CA ALA A 124 12.78 -5.53 -33.79
C ALA A 124 13.89 -5.40 -34.84
N THR A 125 14.28 -4.17 -35.13
CA THR A 125 15.39 -3.86 -36.01
C THR A 125 16.40 -2.97 -35.29
N LYS A 126 17.63 -2.92 -35.83
CA LYS A 126 18.64 -1.99 -35.35
C LYS A 126 18.49 -0.66 -36.07
N VAL A 127 18.58 0.44 -35.34
CA VAL A 127 18.56 1.80 -35.89
C VAL A 127 19.70 2.62 -35.28
N GLU A 128 20.39 3.40 -36.11
CA GLU A 128 21.33 4.40 -35.62
C GLU A 128 20.55 5.61 -35.11
N TYR A 129 20.83 6.01 -33.88
CA TYR A 129 20.16 7.12 -33.24
C TYR A 129 21.18 8.00 -32.53
N ARG A 130 21.09 9.31 -32.75
CA ARG A 130 21.93 10.31 -32.08
C ARG A 130 21.30 10.62 -30.72
N ALA A 131 21.77 9.93 -29.69
CA ALA A 131 21.48 10.26 -28.31
C ALA A 131 22.34 11.45 -27.83
N HIS A 132 22.08 11.91 -26.61
CA HIS A 132 22.77 13.06 -26.01
C HIS A 132 24.28 12.82 -25.80
N ASP A 133 24.72 11.56 -25.78
CA ASP A 133 26.09 11.10 -25.61
C ASP A 133 26.79 10.71 -26.92
N GLY A 134 26.10 10.77 -28.06
CA GLY A 134 26.66 10.44 -29.38
C GLY A 134 25.71 9.63 -30.25
N VAL A 135 26.23 9.17 -31.39
CA VAL A 135 25.52 8.22 -32.25
C VAL A 135 25.79 6.81 -31.75
N ASP A 136 24.74 6.07 -31.44
CA ASP A 136 24.82 4.66 -31.06
C ASP A 136 23.70 3.88 -31.75
N THR A 137 23.78 2.55 -31.73
CA THR A 137 22.78 1.66 -32.30
C THR A 137 21.78 1.27 -31.22
N TYR A 138 20.49 1.51 -31.48
CA TYR A 138 19.38 1.13 -30.60
C TYR A 138 18.46 0.11 -31.27
N LEU A 139 17.64 -0.55 -30.45
CA LEU A 139 16.55 -1.38 -30.94
C LEU A 139 15.35 -0.49 -31.31
N LYS A 140 14.71 -0.80 -32.43
CA LYS A 140 13.41 -0.28 -32.86
C LYS A 140 12.42 -1.44 -32.87
N PHE A 141 11.29 -1.27 -32.21
CA PHE A 141 10.22 -2.27 -32.18
C PHE A 141 9.10 -1.89 -33.15
N ALA A 142 8.38 -2.89 -33.67
CA ALA A 142 7.22 -2.64 -34.53
C ALA A 142 6.02 -2.06 -33.75
N GLY A 143 5.92 -2.36 -32.45
CA GLY A 143 4.95 -1.75 -31.55
C GLY A 143 5.21 -2.09 -30.09
N ILE A 144 4.31 -1.64 -29.21
CA ILE A 144 4.47 -1.74 -27.76
C ILE A 144 4.51 -3.21 -27.27
N ARG A 145 3.73 -4.11 -27.87
CA ARG A 145 3.74 -5.54 -27.51
C ARG A 145 5.10 -6.19 -27.78
N ASP A 146 5.71 -5.83 -28.90
CA ASP A 146 7.04 -6.33 -29.27
C ASP A 146 8.11 -5.75 -28.35
N PHE A 147 7.99 -4.47 -27.99
CA PHE A 147 8.84 -3.87 -26.96
C PHE A 147 8.78 -4.60 -25.63
N VAL A 148 7.57 -4.89 -25.11
CA VAL A 148 7.39 -5.61 -23.85
C VAL A 148 8.08 -6.98 -23.91
N THR A 149 7.85 -7.73 -24.99
CA THR A 149 8.49 -9.05 -25.20
C THR A 149 10.02 -8.91 -25.29
N GLY A 150 10.49 -7.94 -26.07
CA GLY A 150 11.90 -7.65 -26.27
C GLY A 150 12.62 -7.23 -24.99
N TYR A 151 11.96 -6.48 -24.11
CA TYR A 151 12.50 -6.07 -22.81
C TYR A 151 12.83 -7.29 -21.94
N PHE A 152 11.89 -8.24 -21.79
CA PHE A 152 12.16 -9.43 -20.98
C PHE A 152 13.23 -10.34 -21.63
N LEU A 153 13.24 -10.46 -22.96
CA LEU A 153 14.32 -11.16 -23.67
C LEU A 153 15.68 -10.47 -23.49
N PHE A 154 15.72 -9.14 -23.38
CA PHE A 154 16.95 -8.38 -23.16
C PHE A 154 17.55 -8.64 -21.77
N LEU A 155 16.72 -8.93 -20.77
CA LEU A 155 17.15 -9.32 -19.43
C LEU A 155 17.67 -10.77 -19.38
N GLU A 156 17.44 -11.61 -20.40
CA GLU A 156 18.03 -12.95 -20.47
C GLU A 156 19.53 -12.96 -20.80
N ARG A 157 20.09 -11.81 -21.16
CA ARG A 157 21.51 -11.69 -21.53
C ARG A 157 22.44 -11.82 -20.34
N SER A 158 23.70 -12.16 -20.61
CA SER A 158 24.70 -12.46 -19.59
C SER A 158 24.87 -11.39 -18.48
N PRO A 159 24.80 -10.06 -18.74
CA PRO A 159 25.00 -9.04 -17.71
C PRO A 159 23.90 -8.98 -16.65
N TYR A 160 22.74 -9.59 -16.92
CA TYR A 160 21.59 -9.60 -16.03
C TYR A 160 21.35 -10.97 -15.39
N ARG A 161 22.29 -11.92 -15.55
CA ARG A 161 22.20 -13.25 -14.93
C ARG A 161 21.99 -13.11 -13.42
N GLY A 162 20.90 -13.69 -12.89
CA GLY A 162 20.50 -13.55 -11.49
C GLY A 162 19.25 -12.70 -11.27
N TRP A 163 18.73 -12.03 -12.31
CA TRP A 163 17.59 -11.12 -12.15
C TRP A 163 16.31 -11.85 -11.74
N LYS A 164 16.12 -13.11 -12.18
CA LYS A 164 14.92 -13.91 -11.86
C LYS A 164 14.84 -14.26 -10.39
N GLU A 165 15.97 -14.57 -9.78
CA GLU A 165 16.10 -14.83 -8.34
C GLU A 165 15.70 -13.61 -7.53
N MET A 166 16.08 -12.41 -7.99
CA MET A 166 15.68 -11.16 -7.35
C MET A 166 14.20 -10.84 -7.59
N ALA A 167 13.68 -11.09 -8.80
CA ALA A 167 12.26 -10.92 -9.12
C ALA A 167 11.34 -11.83 -8.29
N MET A 168 11.77 -13.06 -7.99
CA MET A 168 11.03 -13.96 -7.09
C MET A 168 10.99 -13.46 -5.64
N ARG A 169 11.96 -12.64 -5.23
CA ARG A 169 11.98 -12.03 -3.90
C ARG A 169 11.06 -10.82 -3.82
N SER A 170 11.27 -9.83 -4.69
CA SER A 170 10.40 -8.65 -4.80
C SER A 170 10.66 -7.84 -6.08
N PRO A 171 9.69 -7.04 -6.55
CA PRO A 171 9.91 -6.05 -7.62
C PRO A 171 11.04 -5.06 -7.30
N HIS A 172 11.20 -4.67 -6.03
CA HIS A 172 12.24 -3.73 -5.60
C HIS A 172 13.63 -4.35 -5.55
N ASP A 173 13.77 -5.61 -5.13
CA ASP A 173 15.03 -6.35 -5.22
C ASP A 173 15.43 -6.54 -6.70
N PHE A 174 14.46 -6.81 -7.57
CA PHE A 174 14.66 -6.88 -9.01
C PHE A 174 15.25 -5.57 -9.58
N ILE A 175 14.61 -4.42 -9.35
CA ILE A 175 15.09 -3.14 -9.91
C ILE A 175 16.43 -2.70 -9.31
N ARG A 176 16.65 -2.94 -8.01
CA ARG A 176 17.94 -2.69 -7.33
C ARG A 176 19.05 -3.57 -7.90
N PHE A 177 18.72 -4.75 -8.41
CA PHE A 177 19.67 -5.64 -9.06
C PHE A 177 19.97 -5.17 -10.49
N ILE A 178 18.96 -5.05 -11.35
CA ILE A 178 19.19 -4.71 -12.77
C ILE A 178 19.73 -3.30 -12.93
N GLY A 179 19.35 -2.36 -12.06
CA GLY A 179 19.75 -0.95 -12.11
C GLY A 179 21.25 -0.72 -11.99
N ARG A 180 21.97 -1.61 -11.28
CA ARG A 180 23.44 -1.55 -11.15
C ARG A 180 24.13 -1.69 -12.49
N THR A 181 23.59 -2.57 -13.34
CA THR A 181 24.12 -2.83 -14.68
C THR A 181 23.53 -1.86 -15.71
N TRP A 182 22.24 -1.51 -15.57
CA TRP A 182 21.48 -0.74 -16.57
C TRP A 182 21.95 0.72 -16.67
N ALA A 183 21.88 1.46 -15.56
CA ALA A 183 22.11 2.91 -15.56
C ALA A 183 23.51 3.30 -15.05
N GLN A 184 24.15 2.43 -14.24
CA GLN A 184 25.45 2.68 -13.61
C GLN A 184 25.52 4.05 -12.89
N ARG A 185 24.39 4.50 -12.35
CA ARG A 185 24.24 5.77 -11.62
C ARG A 185 23.68 5.52 -10.23
N ASP A 186 24.22 6.23 -9.25
CA ASP A 186 23.71 6.19 -7.88
C ASP A 186 22.25 6.67 -7.83
N GLY A 187 21.47 6.05 -6.93
CA GLY A 187 20.08 6.40 -6.70
C GLY A 187 19.10 6.03 -7.83
N TYR A 188 19.54 5.34 -8.90
CA TYR A 188 18.66 4.95 -10.01
C TYR A 188 17.43 4.17 -9.55
N ALA A 189 17.63 3.09 -8.79
CA ALA A 189 16.53 2.27 -8.29
C ALA A 189 15.56 3.08 -7.43
N SER A 190 16.06 4.04 -6.63
CA SER A 190 15.22 4.91 -5.81
C SER A 190 14.33 5.83 -6.66
N ARG A 191 14.82 6.35 -7.78
CA ARG A 191 14.00 7.16 -8.71
C ARG A 191 12.91 6.32 -9.37
N VAL A 192 13.25 5.11 -9.81
CA VAL A 192 12.27 4.18 -10.38
C VAL A 192 11.20 3.81 -9.35
N ILE A 193 11.57 3.49 -8.11
CA ILE A 193 10.62 3.19 -7.02
C ILE A 193 9.72 4.40 -6.72
N ASN A 194 10.26 5.62 -6.75
CA ASN A 194 9.44 6.83 -6.57
C ASN A 194 8.41 7.01 -7.68
N ILE A 195 8.78 6.72 -8.93
CA ILE A 195 7.81 6.72 -10.06
C ILE A 195 6.74 5.65 -9.86
N GLU A 196 7.11 4.44 -9.42
CA GLU A 196 6.13 3.39 -9.11
C GLU A 196 5.14 3.86 -8.02
N GLN A 197 5.62 4.48 -6.94
CA GLN A 197 4.77 5.05 -5.90
C GLN A 197 3.80 6.10 -6.45
N ARG A 198 4.24 6.94 -7.41
CA ARG A 198 3.35 7.90 -8.09
C ARG A 198 2.27 7.19 -8.91
N LEU A 199 2.62 6.10 -9.60
CA LEU A 199 1.65 5.31 -10.37
C LEU A 199 0.64 4.60 -9.46
N VAL A 200 1.07 4.17 -8.27
CA VAL A 200 0.18 3.61 -7.23
C VAL A 200 -0.79 4.68 -6.73
N ALA A 201 -0.28 5.87 -6.39
CA ALA A 201 -1.11 6.99 -5.94
C ALA A 201 -2.14 7.42 -7.00
N ALA A 202 -1.82 7.25 -8.29
CA ALA A 202 -2.72 7.53 -9.40
C ALA A 202 -3.67 6.36 -9.78
N GLY A 203 -3.66 5.26 -9.03
CA GLY A 203 -4.49 4.07 -9.31
C GLY A 203 -4.12 3.34 -10.61
N VAL A 204 -2.94 3.59 -11.18
CA VAL A 204 -2.46 2.91 -12.40
C VAL A 204 -1.88 1.53 -12.06
N VAL A 205 -1.17 1.46 -10.93
CA VAL A 205 -0.49 0.28 -10.41
C VAL A 205 -1.14 -0.11 -9.08
N ARG A 206 -1.43 -1.40 -8.92
CA ARG A 206 -1.91 -1.98 -7.67
C ARG A 206 -0.77 -2.14 -6.68
N SER A 207 -1.11 -2.16 -5.39
CA SER A 207 -0.13 -2.34 -4.30
C SER A 207 0.66 -3.66 -4.36
N ASP A 208 0.18 -4.68 -5.09
CA ASP A 208 0.90 -5.94 -5.33
C ASP A 208 1.91 -5.86 -6.49
N GLY A 209 2.02 -4.72 -7.17
CA GLY A 209 2.87 -4.47 -8.33
C GLY A 209 2.21 -4.83 -9.67
N GLY A 210 0.97 -5.34 -9.66
CA GLY A 210 0.17 -5.52 -10.87
C GLY A 210 -0.34 -4.18 -11.43
N LEU A 211 -0.83 -4.17 -12.67
CA LEU A 211 -1.54 -3.00 -13.21
C LEU A 211 -3.04 -3.12 -12.95
N THR A 212 -3.66 -2.03 -12.52
CA THR A 212 -5.10 -1.95 -12.26
C THR A 212 -5.87 -2.22 -13.56
N LYS A 213 -6.87 -3.11 -13.54
CA LYS A 213 -7.69 -3.36 -14.73
C LYS A 213 -8.74 -2.25 -14.91
N PRO A 214 -9.17 -1.97 -16.15
CA PRO A 214 -10.30 -1.06 -16.38
C PRO A 214 -11.55 -1.56 -15.64
N GLY A 215 -12.13 -0.74 -14.78
CA GLY A 215 -13.31 -1.08 -13.97
C GLY A 215 -13.03 -1.81 -12.65
N GLU A 216 -11.77 -2.01 -12.29
CA GLU A 216 -11.35 -2.49 -10.97
C GLU A 216 -10.94 -1.25 -10.15
N GLU A 217 -11.85 -0.69 -9.35
CA GLU A 217 -11.49 0.36 -8.40
C GLU A 217 -10.59 -0.27 -7.32
N ASP A 218 -9.32 0.12 -7.28
CA ASP A 218 -8.55 -0.06 -6.04
C ASP A 218 -9.23 0.84 -5.00
N GLY A 219 -9.80 0.20 -3.97
CA GLY A 219 -10.43 0.91 -2.87
C GLY A 219 -9.51 2.01 -2.32
N PRO A 220 -10.08 3.09 -1.77
CA PRO A 220 -9.35 4.31 -1.48
C PRO A 220 -8.08 4.02 -0.68
N ALA A 221 -6.95 4.56 -1.17
CA ALA A 221 -5.69 4.58 -0.45
C ALA A 221 -5.93 5.17 0.95
N LEU A 222 -5.85 4.33 1.98
CA LEU A 222 -5.99 4.76 3.36
C LEU A 222 -4.68 5.44 3.76
N LEU A 223 -4.58 6.73 3.47
CA LEU A 223 -3.65 7.64 4.13
C LEU A 223 -4.06 7.71 5.61
N ILE A 224 -3.63 6.73 6.42
CA ILE A 224 -3.85 6.75 7.87
C ILE A 224 -2.86 7.74 8.48
N THR A 225 -3.14 9.02 8.31
CA THR A 225 -2.50 10.12 9.02
C THR A 225 -3.30 10.53 10.26
N GLY A 226 -4.41 9.83 10.55
CA GLY A 226 -5.28 10.12 11.68
C GLY A 226 -4.65 9.72 13.02
N ALA A 227 -4.67 10.64 13.98
CA ALA A 227 -4.44 10.33 15.37
C ALA A 227 -5.43 9.24 15.84
N LEU A 228 -4.99 8.35 16.74
CA LEU A 228 -5.89 7.41 17.40
C LEU A 228 -6.60 8.08 18.58
N SER A 229 -7.84 7.67 18.86
CA SER A 229 -8.54 8.07 20.08
C SER A 229 -8.36 7.01 21.17
N SER A 230 -7.69 7.39 22.26
CA SER A 230 -7.53 6.52 23.43
C SER A 230 -8.87 6.15 24.08
N GLU A 231 -9.88 7.02 23.98
CA GLU A 231 -11.26 6.76 24.40
C GLU A 231 -11.91 5.68 23.53
N ARG A 232 -11.83 5.81 22.19
CA ARG A 232 -12.39 4.80 21.27
C ARG A 232 -11.67 3.45 21.39
N ILE A 233 -10.35 3.44 21.65
CA ILE A 233 -9.62 2.20 21.96
C ILE A 233 -10.12 1.58 23.28
N ALA A 234 -10.39 2.39 24.30
CA ALA A 234 -10.94 1.91 25.56
C ALA A 234 -12.37 1.35 25.41
N ASP A 235 -13.19 1.92 24.52
CA ASP A 235 -14.56 1.46 24.22
C ASP A 235 -14.60 0.06 23.58
N GLU A 236 -13.53 -0.35 22.88
CA GLU A 236 -13.34 -1.73 22.41
C GLU A 236 -12.97 -2.71 23.55
N GLY A 237 -12.88 -2.19 24.78
CA GLY A 237 -12.57 -2.89 26.02
C GLY A 237 -11.07 -3.12 26.24
N ALA A 238 -10.22 -2.25 25.69
CA ALA A 238 -8.78 -2.35 25.86
C ALA A 238 -8.36 -2.36 27.34
N THR A 239 -7.40 -3.22 27.67
CA THR A 239 -6.79 -3.23 29.01
C THR A 239 -5.89 -2.01 29.20
N ALA A 240 -5.61 -1.64 30.46
CA ALA A 240 -4.67 -0.56 30.75
C ALA A 240 -3.28 -0.80 30.11
N GLU A 241 -2.79 -2.04 30.17
CA GLU A 241 -1.51 -2.41 29.55
C GLU A 241 -1.55 -2.32 28.01
N PHE A 242 -2.72 -2.52 27.39
CA PHE A 242 -2.91 -2.30 25.96
C PHE A 242 -2.88 -0.81 25.59
N LEU A 243 -3.44 0.06 26.44
CA LEU A 243 -3.33 1.52 26.24
C LEU A 243 -1.87 1.99 26.37
N GLU A 244 -1.10 1.42 27.30
CA GLU A 244 0.35 1.65 27.40
C GLU A 244 1.09 1.19 26.13
N LEU A 245 0.68 0.06 25.54
CA LEU A 245 1.20 -0.40 24.25
C LEU A 245 0.90 0.58 23.13
N ALA A 246 -0.34 1.08 23.02
CA ALA A 246 -0.71 2.03 21.99
C ALA A 246 0.16 3.30 22.06
N ALA A 247 0.37 3.83 23.27
CA ALA A 247 1.27 4.97 23.49
C ALA A 247 2.74 4.64 23.14
N ALA A 248 3.22 3.43 23.47
CA ALA A 248 4.58 3.01 23.15
C ALA A 248 4.81 2.83 21.64
N LEU A 249 3.78 2.38 20.91
CA LEU A 249 3.81 2.27 19.44
C LEU A 249 3.80 3.63 18.76
N GLU A 250 2.95 4.55 19.23
CA GLU A 250 2.91 5.94 18.75
C GLU A 250 4.25 6.65 18.96
N ALA A 251 4.89 6.43 20.11
CA ALA A 251 6.19 7.02 20.43
C ALA A 251 7.37 6.40 19.66
N ALA A 252 7.17 5.33 18.87
CA ALA A 252 8.23 4.65 18.15
C ALA A 252 8.50 5.29 16.77
N PRO A 253 9.64 5.98 16.53
CA PRO A 253 9.83 6.78 15.31
C PRO A 253 9.78 5.96 14.01
N ARG A 254 10.24 4.71 14.06
CA ARG A 254 10.23 3.80 12.90
C ARG A 254 8.85 3.28 12.52
N LEU A 255 7.89 3.40 13.43
CA LEU A 255 6.50 3.01 13.20
C LEU A 255 5.58 4.21 13.03
N ALA A 256 6.05 5.45 13.24
CA ALA A 256 5.20 6.64 13.21
C ALA A 256 4.24 6.72 12.00
N PRO A 257 4.62 6.33 10.76
CA PRO A 257 3.69 6.33 9.64
C PRO A 257 2.57 5.26 9.69
N VAL A 258 2.78 4.18 10.45
CA VAL A 258 1.93 2.97 10.46
C VAL A 258 1.54 2.50 11.85
N PHE A 259 1.85 3.27 12.89
CA PHE A 259 1.53 2.89 14.27
C PHE A 259 0.04 2.58 14.47
N PRO A 260 -0.93 3.25 13.80
CA PRO A 260 -2.33 2.89 13.92
C PRO A 260 -2.62 1.47 13.44
N VAL A 261 -1.97 1.05 12.35
CA VAL A 261 -2.08 -0.30 11.79
C VAL A 261 -1.53 -1.33 12.78
N VAL A 262 -0.40 -1.04 13.42
CA VAL A 262 0.20 -1.94 14.42
C VAL A 262 -0.67 -2.02 15.68
N VAL A 263 -1.30 -0.91 16.11
CA VAL A 263 -2.27 -0.91 17.21
C VAL A 263 -3.49 -1.77 16.86
N ALA A 264 -4.07 -1.59 15.67
CA ALA A 264 -5.19 -2.41 15.20
C ALA A 264 -4.81 -3.90 15.10
N GLN A 265 -3.60 -4.21 14.65
CA GLN A 265 -3.06 -5.56 14.61
C GLN A 265 -2.98 -6.19 16.00
N CYS A 266 -2.39 -5.47 16.96
CA CYS A 266 -2.30 -5.95 18.33
C CYS A 266 -3.70 -6.09 18.96
N GLY A 267 -4.64 -5.19 18.65
CA GLY A 267 -6.02 -5.26 19.12
C GLY A 267 -6.72 -6.52 18.62
N LEU A 268 -6.57 -6.82 17.33
CA LEU A 268 -7.11 -8.03 16.70
C LEU A 268 -6.51 -9.32 17.30
N GLU A 269 -5.19 -9.38 17.44
CA GLU A 269 -4.47 -10.60 17.84
C GLU A 269 -4.54 -10.90 19.33
N SER A 270 -4.74 -9.88 20.16
CA SER A 270 -4.81 -10.03 21.61
C SER A 270 -6.20 -9.83 22.20
N ASP A 271 -7.23 -9.60 21.39
CA ASP A 271 -8.54 -9.17 21.88
C ASP A 271 -8.39 -7.94 22.79
N TRP A 272 -7.73 -6.90 22.28
CA TRP A 272 -7.44 -5.65 22.98
C TRP A 272 -6.70 -5.84 24.32
N GLY A 273 -5.76 -6.78 24.34
CA GLY A 273 -4.96 -7.12 25.52
C GLY A 273 -5.59 -8.15 26.46
N ARG A 274 -6.73 -8.76 26.10
CA ARG A 274 -7.43 -9.76 26.92
C ARG A 274 -7.01 -11.21 26.66
N SER A 275 -6.19 -11.50 25.65
CA SER A 275 -5.68 -12.85 25.45
C SER A 275 -4.75 -13.27 26.61
N ASP A 276 -4.63 -14.58 26.87
CA ASP A 276 -3.75 -15.06 27.94
C ASP A 276 -2.28 -14.69 27.68
N LEU A 277 -1.86 -14.72 26.41
CA LEU A 277 -0.51 -14.30 26.00
C LEU A 277 -0.28 -12.81 26.27
N ALA A 278 -1.27 -11.95 26.02
CA ALA A 278 -1.16 -10.54 26.36
C ALA A 278 -1.13 -10.34 27.87
N ARG A 279 -2.11 -10.88 28.61
CA ARG A 279 -2.24 -10.69 30.07
C ARG A 279 -1.09 -11.24 30.89
N VAL A 280 -0.54 -12.40 30.50
CA VAL A 280 0.49 -13.09 31.31
C VAL A 280 1.90 -12.76 30.82
N HIS A 281 2.05 -12.43 29.54
CA HIS A 281 3.36 -12.36 28.88
C HIS A 281 3.60 -11.07 28.09
N ALA A 282 2.70 -10.08 28.18
CA ALA A 282 2.75 -8.83 27.42
C ALA A 282 2.96 -9.07 25.90
N ASN A 283 2.46 -10.19 25.40
CA ASN A 283 2.62 -10.62 24.01
C ASN A 283 1.33 -10.37 23.23
N PHE A 284 1.20 -9.13 22.75
CA PHE A 284 -0.02 -8.60 22.14
C PHE A 284 -0.26 -9.04 20.69
N ALA A 285 0.70 -9.71 20.06
CA ALA A 285 0.59 -10.18 18.67
C ALA A 285 0.83 -11.69 18.52
N GLY A 286 0.93 -12.42 19.65
CA GLY A 286 1.17 -13.86 19.66
C GLY A 286 2.51 -14.26 19.04
N ILE A 287 3.57 -13.48 19.28
CA ILE A 287 4.91 -13.68 18.72
C ILE A 287 5.49 -15.01 19.24
N PRO A 288 5.74 -16.02 18.38
CA PRO A 288 6.42 -17.26 18.76
C PRO A 288 7.89 -17.00 19.11
N TRP A 289 8.44 -17.84 20.00
CA TRP A 289 9.85 -17.76 20.39
C TRP A 289 10.79 -18.14 19.25
N THR A 290 11.85 -17.35 19.08
CA THR A 290 13.02 -17.68 18.27
C THR A 290 14.29 -17.15 18.96
N GLU A 291 15.45 -17.74 18.70
CA GLU A 291 16.73 -17.27 19.27
C GLU A 291 17.06 -15.82 18.87
N MET A 292 16.55 -15.36 17.72
CA MET A 292 16.64 -13.96 17.29
C MET A 292 15.99 -12.98 18.26
N LEU A 293 15.13 -13.41 19.18
CA LEU A 293 14.47 -12.52 20.15
C LEU A 293 15.06 -12.61 21.56
N ALA A 294 16.15 -13.35 21.75
CA ALA A 294 16.70 -13.64 23.07
C ALA A 294 17.22 -12.42 23.87
N GLU A 295 17.56 -11.32 23.18
CA GLU A 295 18.00 -10.08 23.85
C GLU A 295 16.84 -9.24 24.41
N VAL A 296 15.62 -9.48 23.93
CA VAL A 296 14.45 -8.61 24.20
C VAL A 296 13.25 -9.36 24.74
N ALA A 297 13.32 -10.69 24.81
CA ALA A 297 12.26 -11.56 25.29
C ALA A 297 12.81 -12.82 25.97
N ALA A 298 11.94 -13.53 26.69
CA ALA A 298 12.22 -14.86 27.21
C ALA A 298 11.26 -15.91 26.63
N PRO A 299 11.68 -17.19 26.49
CA PRO A 299 10.80 -18.26 26.02
C PRO A 299 9.85 -18.71 27.13
N VAL A 300 8.56 -18.82 26.81
CA VAL A 300 7.51 -19.36 27.70
C VAL A 300 6.58 -20.29 26.94
N PRO A 301 6.01 -21.34 27.55
CA PRO A 301 4.93 -22.10 26.92
C PRO A 301 3.66 -21.23 26.79
N HIS A 302 2.75 -21.60 25.87
CA HIS A 302 1.44 -20.96 25.83
C HIS A 302 0.69 -21.17 27.18
N PRO A 303 0.07 -20.14 27.76
CA PRO A 303 -0.53 -20.22 29.10
C PRO A 303 -1.59 -21.32 29.28
N THR A 304 -2.38 -21.55 28.23
CA THR A 304 -3.53 -22.47 28.25
C THR A 304 -3.39 -23.68 27.33
N ASP A 305 -2.34 -23.73 26.48
CA ASP A 305 -2.14 -24.86 25.56
C ASP A 305 -0.64 -25.07 25.26
N PRO A 306 0.07 -25.77 26.15
CA PRO A 306 1.51 -26.00 26.02
C PRO A 306 1.93 -26.70 24.72
N THR A 307 1.00 -27.32 23.97
CA THR A 307 1.30 -28.01 22.70
C THR A 307 1.53 -27.04 21.54
N ARG A 308 1.12 -25.77 21.68
CA ARG A 308 1.31 -24.71 20.66
C ARG A 308 2.73 -24.18 20.55
N GLY A 309 3.68 -24.78 21.27
CA GLY A 309 5.07 -24.39 21.26
C GLY A 309 5.40 -23.25 22.22
N LYS A 310 6.57 -22.65 22.03
CA LYS A 310 7.07 -21.56 22.87
C LYS A 310 6.74 -20.20 22.25
N PHE A 311 6.36 -19.27 23.09
CA PHE A 311 6.09 -17.88 22.77
C PHE A 311 7.07 -16.96 23.48
N CYS A 312 7.15 -15.72 23.01
CA CYS A 312 7.89 -14.68 23.70
C CYS A 312 7.11 -14.18 24.92
N ARG A 313 7.83 -14.00 26.04
CA ARG A 313 7.44 -13.16 27.17
C ARG A 313 8.21 -11.85 27.13
N PHE A 314 7.48 -10.76 27.28
CA PHE A 314 8.00 -9.41 27.38
C PHE A 314 7.82 -8.89 28.81
N LEU A 315 8.66 -7.92 29.19
CA LEU A 315 8.65 -7.32 30.52
C LEU A 315 7.76 -6.07 30.59
N SER A 316 7.43 -5.50 29.44
CA SER A 316 6.66 -4.27 29.28
C SER A 316 6.22 -4.11 27.82
N PRO A 317 5.22 -3.24 27.54
CA PRO A 317 4.89 -2.83 26.19
C PRO A 317 6.09 -2.29 25.39
N THR A 318 6.98 -1.53 26.02
CA THR A 318 8.21 -1.04 25.36
C THR A 318 9.13 -2.18 24.91
N SER A 319 9.29 -3.23 25.72
CA SER A 319 10.08 -4.40 25.31
C SER A 319 9.40 -5.20 24.18
N PHE A 320 8.06 -5.24 24.17
CA PHE A 320 7.29 -5.79 23.06
C PHE A 320 7.55 -5.00 21.76
N VAL A 321 7.48 -3.67 21.77
CA VAL A 321 7.72 -2.83 20.58
C VAL A 321 9.14 -3.05 20.03
N ARG A 322 10.16 -3.14 20.89
CA ARG A 322 11.54 -3.45 20.47
C ARG A 322 11.63 -4.81 19.79
N ALA A 323 10.96 -5.83 20.34
CA ALA A 323 10.94 -7.16 19.76
C ALA A 323 10.15 -7.24 18.45
N PHE A 324 9.04 -6.51 18.35
CA PHE A 324 8.25 -6.38 17.12
C PHE A 324 9.10 -5.80 15.99
N LEU A 325 9.77 -4.67 16.23
CA LEU A 325 10.72 -4.08 15.28
C LEU A 325 11.89 -5.01 14.95
N ARG A 326 12.48 -5.67 15.97
CA ARG A 326 13.57 -6.63 15.75
C ARG A 326 13.12 -7.78 14.84
N ARG A 327 11.90 -8.28 15.04
CA ARG A 327 11.32 -9.31 14.17
C ARG A 327 11.17 -8.80 12.75
N LEU A 328 10.57 -7.62 12.55
CA LEU A 328 10.41 -7.03 11.22
C LEU A 328 11.77 -6.88 10.50
N ASP A 329 12.81 -6.48 11.22
CA ASP A 329 14.15 -6.28 10.64
C ASP A 329 14.91 -7.57 10.30
N ASN A 330 14.69 -8.65 11.06
CA ASN A 330 15.60 -9.81 11.05
C ASN A 330 14.93 -11.12 10.62
N ASP A 331 13.61 -11.23 10.66
CA ASP A 331 12.88 -12.41 10.16
C ASP A 331 12.71 -12.28 8.64
N PRO A 332 13.28 -13.18 7.82
CA PRO A 332 13.22 -13.11 6.36
C PRO A 332 11.79 -13.07 5.79
N THR A 333 10.80 -13.54 6.54
CA THR A 333 9.39 -13.47 6.16
C THR A 333 8.89 -12.02 6.09
N PHE A 334 9.54 -11.10 6.82
CA PHE A 334 9.21 -9.67 6.86
C PHE A 334 10.19 -8.82 6.03
N ALA A 335 10.97 -9.44 5.14
CA ALA A 335 11.84 -8.71 4.24
C ALA A 335 11.03 -7.68 3.42
N GLY A 336 11.53 -6.43 3.37
CA GLY A 336 10.86 -5.34 2.66
C GLY A 336 9.74 -4.65 3.45
N TRP A 337 9.53 -4.94 4.74
CA TRP A 337 8.49 -4.26 5.53
C TRP A 337 8.62 -2.74 5.51
N ILE A 338 9.86 -2.22 5.52
CA ILE A 338 10.14 -0.78 5.49
C ILE A 338 9.67 -0.14 4.17
N ASP A 339 9.68 -0.91 3.09
CA ASP A 339 9.20 -0.47 1.78
C ASP A 339 7.67 -0.38 1.74
N ASN A 340 6.95 -0.68 2.84
CA ASN A 340 5.49 -0.64 2.96
C ASN A 340 4.97 0.43 3.95
N ILE A 341 5.85 1.16 4.65
CA ILE A 341 5.44 2.00 5.80
C ILE A 341 4.82 3.34 5.41
N ASP A 342 4.95 3.81 4.17
CA ASP A 342 4.38 5.11 3.79
C ASP A 342 2.84 5.06 3.58
N ASP A 343 2.24 3.87 3.63
CA ASP A 343 0.83 3.62 3.35
C ASP A 343 0.30 2.55 4.33
N GLY A 344 -0.69 2.92 5.12
CA GLY A 344 -1.26 2.06 6.14
C GLY A 344 -2.01 0.85 5.58
N ALA A 345 -2.71 0.99 4.44
CA ALA A 345 -3.38 -0.12 3.77
C ALA A 345 -2.35 -1.09 3.18
N ARG A 346 -1.28 -0.57 2.57
CA ARG A 346 -0.18 -1.38 2.07
C ARG A 346 0.53 -2.14 3.19
N PHE A 347 0.77 -1.48 4.32
CA PHE A 347 1.35 -2.12 5.49
C PHE A 347 0.41 -3.18 6.09
N ALA A 348 -0.91 -2.93 6.16
CA ALA A 348 -1.89 -3.92 6.59
C ALA A 348 -1.93 -5.15 5.67
N ALA A 349 -1.88 -4.95 4.35
CA ALA A 349 -1.81 -6.03 3.37
C ALA A 349 -0.50 -6.82 3.47
N PHE A 350 0.63 -6.13 3.70
CA PHE A 350 1.92 -6.76 3.98
C PHE A 350 1.85 -7.65 5.23
N LEU A 351 1.28 -7.14 6.33
CA LEU A 351 1.05 -7.93 7.55
C LEU A 351 0.11 -9.12 7.31
N GLY A 352 -0.94 -8.96 6.51
CA GLY A 352 -1.80 -10.09 6.12
C GLY A 352 -1.02 -11.22 5.46
N ARG A 353 -0.17 -10.91 4.47
CA ARG A 353 0.62 -11.93 3.75
C ARG A 353 1.76 -12.54 4.58
N THR A 354 2.32 -11.80 5.53
CA THR A 354 3.52 -12.22 6.28
C THR A 354 3.21 -12.75 7.68
N TRP A 355 2.23 -12.16 8.37
CA TRP A 355 1.85 -12.49 9.74
C TRP A 355 0.71 -13.52 9.82
N ARG A 356 -0.26 -13.44 8.90
CA ARG A 356 -1.43 -14.34 8.81
C ARG A 356 -1.72 -14.78 7.37
N PRO A 357 -0.77 -15.48 6.70
CA PRO A 357 -0.92 -15.87 5.28
C PRO A 357 -2.16 -16.73 4.98
N ASN A 358 -2.76 -17.35 6.01
CA ASN A 358 -3.95 -18.18 5.89
C ASN A 358 -5.28 -17.43 6.12
N ASP A 359 -5.23 -16.11 6.34
CA ASP A 359 -6.41 -15.25 6.52
C ASP A 359 -6.46 -14.19 5.41
N PRO A 360 -7.19 -14.44 4.30
CA PRO A 360 -7.27 -13.50 3.18
C PRO A 360 -7.98 -12.19 3.54
N THR A 361 -8.74 -12.18 4.63
CA THR A 361 -9.52 -11.01 5.10
C THR A 361 -8.79 -10.21 6.17
N TYR A 362 -7.52 -10.54 6.46
CA TYR A 362 -6.79 -9.94 7.57
C TYR A 362 -6.66 -8.42 7.43
N ALA A 363 -6.31 -7.93 6.24
CA ALA A 363 -6.19 -6.50 5.99
C ALA A 363 -7.53 -5.76 6.16
N ASP A 364 -8.63 -6.36 5.71
CA ASP A 364 -9.98 -5.80 5.87
C ASP A 364 -10.39 -5.70 7.34
N LYS A 365 -10.04 -6.71 8.16
CA LYS A 365 -10.26 -6.67 9.61
C LYS A 365 -9.51 -5.53 10.27
N ILE A 366 -8.26 -5.30 9.85
CA ILE A 366 -7.43 -4.19 10.32
C ILE A 366 -8.07 -2.85 9.93
N ALA A 367 -8.47 -2.68 8.67
CA ALA A 367 -9.16 -1.47 8.19
C ALA A 367 -10.47 -1.21 8.96
N GLY A 368 -11.26 -2.25 9.19
CA GLY A 368 -12.49 -2.16 9.98
C GLY A 368 -12.25 -1.78 11.44
N ILE A 369 -11.14 -2.20 12.04
CA ILE A 369 -10.73 -1.76 13.39
C ILE A 369 -10.33 -0.28 13.36
N LEU A 370 -9.51 0.13 12.41
CA LEU A 370 -9.03 1.51 12.27
C LEU A 370 -10.18 2.51 12.15
N ALA A 371 -11.22 2.18 11.37
CA ALA A 371 -12.41 2.99 11.24
C ALA A 371 -13.15 3.22 12.58
N ARG A 372 -13.03 2.29 13.54
CA ARG A 372 -13.66 2.41 14.87
C ARG A 372 -12.81 3.20 15.87
N ILE A 373 -11.49 3.20 15.72
CA ILE A 373 -10.56 3.78 16.72
C ILE A 373 -9.89 5.10 16.31
N GLY A 374 -10.01 5.54 15.05
CA GLY A 374 -9.46 6.83 14.60
C GLY A 374 -10.15 8.04 15.25
N SER A 375 -9.47 9.19 15.31
CA SER A 375 -9.99 10.47 15.80
C SER A 375 -10.57 11.33 14.66
N ASP A 376 -11.62 12.10 14.91
CA ASP A 376 -12.36 12.88 13.88
C ASP A 376 -11.75 14.26 13.54
N ASP A 377 -10.51 14.55 13.89
CA ASP A 377 -9.95 15.92 13.79
C ASP A 377 -9.30 16.24 12.41
N GLY A 378 -10.15 16.65 11.46
CA GLY A 378 -9.97 17.85 10.60
C GLY A 378 -9.16 17.79 9.28
N GLY A 379 -9.85 17.98 8.13
CA GLY A 379 -9.30 18.81 7.04
C GLY A 379 -9.39 18.36 5.57
N ARG A 380 -10.56 17.95 5.07
CA ARG A 380 -10.98 18.19 3.66
C ARG A 380 -12.47 17.91 3.52
N ASP A 381 -13.27 18.97 3.43
CA ASP A 381 -14.56 18.89 2.72
C ASP A 381 -14.24 18.63 1.24
N PRO A 382 -14.72 17.55 0.61
CA PRO A 382 -14.74 17.45 -0.83
C PRO A 382 -15.87 18.35 -1.34
N ILE A 383 -15.49 19.21 -2.28
CA ILE A 383 -16.39 19.97 -3.13
C ILE A 383 -17.45 19.01 -3.71
N ILE A 384 -18.71 19.41 -3.55
CA ILE A 384 -19.86 18.81 -4.20
C ILE A 384 -19.67 18.98 -5.71
N GLU A 385 -19.26 17.92 -6.40
CA GLU A 385 -19.73 17.65 -7.75
C GLU A 385 -20.69 16.46 -7.63
N ASN A 386 -21.96 16.76 -7.91
CA ASN A 386 -23.01 15.77 -8.03
C ASN A 386 -22.66 14.84 -9.18
N ASP A 387 -22.59 13.54 -8.91
CA ASP A 387 -23.31 12.52 -9.67
C ASP A 387 -23.38 11.23 -8.82
N ASP A 388 -24.61 10.80 -8.61
CA ASP A 388 -25.17 9.52 -8.16
C ASP A 388 -24.29 8.28 -8.46
N ASP A 389 -24.23 7.14 -7.76
CA ASP A 389 -24.93 6.47 -6.65
C ASP A 389 -24.09 5.21 -6.31
N ASP A 390 -24.50 4.46 -5.28
CA ASP A 390 -24.17 3.06 -4.96
C ASP A 390 -23.09 2.78 -3.90
N THR A 391 -23.50 2.91 -2.63
CA THR A 391 -23.00 2.04 -1.53
C THR A 391 -24.14 1.39 -0.72
N HIS A 392 -24.13 0.05 -0.68
CA HIS A 392 -24.71 -0.80 0.37
C HIS A 392 -23.72 -0.84 1.56
N GLY A 393 -24.03 -0.97 2.86
CA GLY A 393 -25.22 -1.26 3.67
C GLY A 393 -24.67 -1.87 4.99
N GLY A 394 -24.98 -1.32 6.18
CA GLY A 394 -24.33 -1.82 7.40
C GLY A 394 -24.71 -1.25 8.77
N ASP A 395 -25.73 -0.42 8.88
CA ASP A 395 -26.51 -0.25 10.11
C ASP A 395 -27.96 -0.24 9.62
N GLY A 396 -28.88 -0.77 10.40
CA GLY A 396 -30.31 -0.71 10.14
C GLY A 396 -30.87 0.72 10.19
N SER A 397 -30.12 1.73 9.74
CA SER A 397 -30.67 2.96 9.22
C SER A 397 -31.32 2.61 7.89
N THR A 398 -32.65 2.60 7.86
CA THR A 398 -33.39 2.52 6.62
C THR A 398 -32.91 3.64 5.69
N THR A 399 -32.35 3.27 4.54
CA THR A 399 -31.89 4.17 3.46
C THR A 399 -33.02 5.00 2.83
N LEU A 400 -34.25 4.71 3.23
CA LEU A 400 -35.48 5.33 2.76
C LEU A 400 -35.70 6.67 3.48
N THR A 401 -35.92 7.73 2.70
CA THR A 401 -36.40 9.03 3.16
C THR A 401 -37.92 9.02 3.32
N GLY A 402 -38.46 9.88 4.19
CA GLY A 402 -39.86 9.82 4.63
C GLY A 402 -40.08 8.93 5.86
N LEU A 403 -41.33 8.51 6.11
CA LEU A 403 -41.71 7.73 7.29
C LEU A 403 -41.54 6.23 7.04
N VAL A 404 -40.63 5.59 7.77
CA VAL A 404 -40.21 4.21 7.53
C VAL A 404 -40.38 3.35 8.78
N LEU A 405 -41.16 2.25 8.69
CA LEU A 405 -41.29 1.25 9.75
C LEU A 405 -40.33 0.08 9.48
N GLN A 406 -39.31 -0.06 10.33
CA GLN A 406 -38.42 -1.21 10.31
C GLN A 406 -38.91 -2.28 11.28
N ILE A 407 -38.97 -3.54 10.83
CA ILE A 407 -39.27 -4.71 11.68
C ILE A 407 -38.12 -5.71 11.56
N LYS A 408 -37.46 -6.03 12.67
CA LYS A 408 -36.36 -7.00 12.74
C LYS A 408 -36.78 -8.22 13.56
N ARG A 409 -36.70 -9.40 12.95
CA ARG A 409 -36.90 -10.67 13.65
C ARG A 409 -35.73 -10.92 14.59
N VAL A 410 -36.02 -11.16 15.86
CA VAL A 410 -34.99 -11.37 16.88
C VAL A 410 -34.85 -12.85 17.20
N ARG A 411 -35.97 -13.57 17.38
CA ARG A 411 -35.96 -14.99 17.76
C ARG A 411 -37.30 -15.67 17.53
N ALA A 412 -37.28 -16.99 17.44
CA ALA A 412 -38.48 -17.83 17.56
C ALA A 412 -38.63 -18.31 19.01
N GLU A 413 -39.88 -18.36 19.51
CA GLU A 413 -40.20 -18.75 20.88
C GLU A 413 -41.31 -19.82 20.88
N LYS A 414 -41.10 -20.93 21.60
CA LYS A 414 -42.09 -22.00 21.78
C LYS A 414 -42.36 -22.23 23.26
N ARG A 415 -43.58 -21.90 23.72
CA ARG A 415 -44.02 -22.09 25.11
C ARG A 415 -44.82 -23.38 25.26
N ARG A 416 -44.69 -24.04 26.41
CA ARG A 416 -45.35 -25.34 26.69
C ARG A 416 -46.87 -25.19 26.55
N GLY A 417 -47.47 -25.95 25.63
CA GLY A 417 -48.91 -25.91 25.32
C GLY A 417 -49.36 -24.84 24.32
N MET A 418 -48.45 -23.99 23.81
CA MET A 418 -48.77 -22.99 22.78
C MET A 418 -48.04 -23.28 21.45
N LYS A 419 -48.61 -22.78 20.35
CA LYS A 419 -47.97 -22.79 19.03
C LYS A 419 -46.71 -21.91 19.04
N GLU A 420 -45.73 -22.30 18.24
CA GLU A 420 -44.49 -21.56 18.05
C GLU A 420 -44.77 -20.17 17.46
N ARG A 421 -44.11 -19.14 18.01
CA ARG A 421 -44.31 -17.74 17.62
C ARG A 421 -42.98 -17.06 17.30
N THR A 422 -43.04 -16.12 16.38
CA THR A 422 -41.92 -15.27 15.98
C THR A 422 -41.94 -13.99 16.80
N VAL A 423 -40.81 -13.65 17.42
CA VAL A 423 -40.62 -12.41 18.18
C VAL A 423 -39.79 -11.44 17.35
N SER A 424 -40.34 -10.27 17.08
CA SER A 424 -39.71 -9.21 16.28
C SER A 424 -39.70 -7.90 17.04
N THR A 425 -38.68 -7.07 16.85
CA THR A 425 -38.69 -5.68 17.27
C THR A 425 -39.09 -4.80 16.09
N TYR A 426 -39.72 -3.67 16.37
CA TYR A 426 -40.02 -2.66 15.37
C TYR A 426 -39.55 -1.27 15.81
N ARG A 427 -39.20 -0.42 14.86
CA ARG A 427 -38.82 0.98 15.09
C ARG A 427 -39.18 1.82 13.88
N VAL A 428 -39.78 2.98 14.10
CA VAL A 428 -40.13 3.94 13.06
C VAL A 428 -39.04 5.00 12.94
N PHE A 429 -38.72 5.38 11.71
CA PHE A 429 -37.79 6.44 11.35
C PHE A 429 -38.52 7.50 10.51
N HIS A 430 -38.17 8.77 10.69
CA HIS A 430 -38.57 9.85 9.79
C HIS A 430 -37.29 10.53 9.31
N ASP A 431 -37.06 10.49 8.00
CA ASP A 431 -35.82 11.00 7.38
C ASP A 431 -34.57 10.47 8.10
N ARG A 432 -34.53 9.14 8.27
CA ARG A 432 -33.42 8.37 8.85
C ARG A 432 -33.17 8.63 10.34
N ARG A 433 -33.94 9.51 10.99
CA ARG A 433 -33.90 9.71 12.44
C ARG A 433 -34.96 8.86 13.11
N PRO A 434 -34.64 8.11 14.17
CA PRO A 434 -35.64 7.33 14.89
C PRO A 434 -36.69 8.25 15.50
N VAL A 435 -37.97 7.94 15.27
CA VAL A 435 -39.09 8.69 15.84
C VAL A 435 -39.27 8.25 17.29
N ALA A 436 -39.06 9.18 18.21
CA ALA A 436 -39.17 8.92 19.64
C ALA A 436 -40.55 8.36 20.00
N GLY A 437 -40.59 7.27 20.78
CA GLY A 437 -41.83 6.63 21.25
C GLY A 437 -42.49 5.66 20.27
N LEU A 438 -42.06 5.58 19.01
CA LEU A 438 -42.61 4.66 18.00
C LEU A 438 -41.66 3.48 17.74
N SER A 439 -41.39 2.71 18.79
CA SER A 439 -40.62 1.47 18.72
C SER A 439 -41.11 0.48 19.77
N GLY A 440 -41.02 -0.82 19.49
CA GLY A 440 -41.49 -1.85 20.42
C GLY A 440 -41.20 -3.27 19.95
N MET A 441 -41.93 -4.23 20.50
CA MET A 441 -41.80 -5.65 20.19
C MET A 441 -43.16 -6.23 19.83
N ILE A 442 -43.21 -7.07 18.80
CA ILE A 442 -44.41 -7.81 18.39
C ILE A 442 -44.14 -9.31 18.40
N CYS A 443 -45.19 -10.09 18.67
CA CYS A 443 -45.13 -11.55 18.70
C CYS A 443 -46.25 -12.12 17.83
N GLU A 444 -45.91 -12.83 16.77
CA GLU A 444 -46.88 -13.37 15.80
C GLU A 444 -46.75 -14.89 15.66
N ALA A 445 -47.87 -15.58 15.45
CA ALA A 445 -47.87 -17.03 15.23
C ALA A 445 -47.26 -17.36 13.86
N ARG A 446 -46.49 -18.46 13.78
CA ARG A 446 -45.78 -18.85 12.56
C ARG A 446 -46.74 -19.01 11.37
N GLY A 447 -46.56 -18.19 10.33
CA GLY A 447 -47.37 -18.18 9.11
C GLY A 447 -46.72 -18.89 7.92
N PRO A 448 -47.44 -19.06 6.79
CA PRO A 448 -47.00 -19.88 5.64
C PRO A 448 -45.72 -19.39 4.91
N GLY A 449 -45.19 -18.22 5.26
CA GLY A 449 -43.99 -17.63 4.67
C GLY A 449 -42.71 -17.71 5.53
N ASP A 450 -42.75 -18.36 6.70
CA ASP A 450 -41.62 -18.42 7.66
C ASP A 450 -40.58 -19.51 7.33
N ASN A 451 -39.86 -19.34 6.21
CA ASN A 451 -38.91 -20.33 5.67
C ASN A 451 -37.42 -19.91 5.72
N SER A 452 -37.07 -18.76 6.31
CA SER A 452 -35.67 -18.32 6.43
C SER A 452 -35.09 -18.55 7.83
N ALA A 453 -33.80 -18.93 7.88
CA ALA A 453 -33.05 -19.11 9.13
C ALA A 453 -32.80 -17.76 9.82
N THR A 454 -32.92 -17.72 11.13
CA THR A 454 -32.61 -16.54 11.97
C THR A 454 -31.12 -16.23 11.96
N GLY A 455 -30.77 -14.99 11.61
CA GLY A 455 -29.40 -14.42 11.69
C GLY A 455 -28.55 -14.76 10.47
N LEU A 456 -28.03 -13.73 9.80
CA LEU A 456 -27.08 -13.85 8.69
C LEU A 456 -25.73 -14.36 9.21
N ARG A 457 -25.16 -15.35 8.49
CA ARG A 457 -23.80 -15.89 8.67
C ARG A 457 -22.74 -14.90 8.24
#